data_AF-A0A383DAP5-F1
#
_entry.id   AF-A0A383DAP5-F1
#
_cell.length_a   1.000
_cell.length_b   1.000
_cell.length_c   1.000
_cell.angle_alpha   90.00
_cell.angle_beta   90.00
_cell.angle_gamma   90.00
#
_symmetry.space_group_name_H-M   'P 1'
#
loop_
_entity.id
_entity.type
_entity.pdbx_description
1 polymer ?
#
loop_
_entity_poly.entity_id
_entity_poly.type
_entity_poly.pdbx_seq_one_letter_code
_entity_poly.pdbx_strand_id
1 'polypeptide(L)'
;MNIGLKPNILFFLIDGLREDKCHGNKKTSVTPHINSLIQNGVYFNQTIYSAPITPPALSSLFTGLYPSEAIILNNEIFTINQAHKNYVQHLKEIGYTTHAFLPEATYLFEQGRIFQENVYKY
;
A
#
# COMPACT_ATOMS: atom_id res chain seq x y z
N MET A 1 -21.59 -17.69 -20.42
CA MET A 1 -20.30 -17.15 -19.94
C MET A 1 -20.31 -17.18 -18.43
N ASN A 2 -19.37 -17.89 -17.80
CA ASN A 2 -19.25 -17.89 -16.35
C ASN A 2 -18.56 -16.56 -15.98
N ILE A 3 -19.35 -15.54 -15.66
CA ILE A 3 -18.82 -14.26 -15.17
C ILE A 3 -18.38 -14.56 -13.74
N GLY A 4 -17.14 -15.02 -13.56
CA GLY A 4 -16.56 -15.19 -12.24
C GLY A 4 -16.68 -13.85 -11.50
N LEU A 5 -17.37 -13.87 -10.34
CA LEU A 5 -17.53 -12.67 -9.53
C LEU A 5 -16.15 -12.07 -9.25
N LYS A 6 -15.98 -10.77 -9.54
CA LYS A 6 -14.74 -10.05 -9.22
C LYS A 6 -14.56 -10.06 -7.69
N PRO A 7 -13.42 -10.53 -7.15
CA PRO A 7 -13.21 -10.58 -5.72
C PRO A 7 -13.02 -9.17 -5.16
N ASN A 8 -13.56 -8.88 -3.99
CA ASN A 8 -13.22 -7.64 -3.28
C ASN A 8 -11.75 -7.68 -2.83
N ILE A 9 -11.08 -6.52 -2.85
CA ILE A 9 -9.68 -6.38 -2.45
C ILE A 9 -9.62 -5.46 -1.22
N LEU A 10 -9.10 -5.99 -0.11
CA LEU A 10 -8.75 -5.19 1.07
C LEU A 10 -7.24 -5.04 1.14
N PHE A 11 -6.75 -3.83 0.89
CA PHE A 11 -5.34 -3.49 1.06
C PHE A 11 -5.12 -2.87 2.44
N PHE A 12 -4.39 -3.57 3.31
CA PHE A 12 -4.12 -3.14 4.67
C PHE A 12 -2.63 -2.90 4.86
N LEU A 13 -2.27 -1.66 5.18
CA LEU A 13 -0.90 -1.19 5.29
C LEU A 13 -0.67 -0.59 6.67
N ILE A 14 0.44 -0.97 7.32
CA ILE A 14 0.84 -0.48 8.64
C ILE A 14 2.24 0.13 8.51
N ASP A 15 2.38 1.42 8.81
CA ASP A 15 3.68 2.10 8.83
C ASP A 15 4.54 1.61 10.02
N GLY A 16 5.83 1.38 9.76
CA GLY A 16 6.78 0.90 10.77
C GLY A 16 6.58 -0.55 11.24
N LEU A 17 5.74 -1.35 10.58
CA LEU A 17 5.53 -2.76 10.95
C LEU A 17 6.79 -3.59 10.66
N ARG A 18 7.38 -4.14 11.71
CA ARG A 18 8.55 -5.01 11.59
C ARG A 18 8.15 -6.48 11.51
N GLU A 19 8.82 -7.22 10.65
CA GLU A 19 8.61 -8.67 10.45
C GLU A 19 8.88 -9.46 11.74
N ASP A 20 9.95 -9.14 12.47
CA ASP A 20 10.33 -9.83 13.72
C ASP A 20 9.31 -9.64 14.87
N LYS A 21 8.34 -8.75 14.66
CA LYS A 21 7.18 -8.53 15.55
C LYS A 21 5.90 -9.19 15.04
N CYS A 22 5.94 -9.90 13.92
CA CYS A 22 4.77 -10.55 13.33
C CYS A 22 4.99 -12.04 13.10
N HIS A 23 6.24 -12.46 12.85
CA HIS A 23 6.58 -13.83 12.50
C HIS A 23 7.95 -14.23 13.08
N GLY A 24 8.25 -15.54 13.07
CA GLY A 24 9.55 -16.09 13.45
C GLY A 24 9.73 -16.47 14.93
N ASN A 25 10.77 -17.27 15.20
CA ASN A 25 11.03 -17.88 16.51
C ASN A 25 11.39 -16.87 17.62
N LYS A 26 11.84 -15.66 17.24
CA LYS A 26 12.24 -14.60 18.19
C LYS A 26 11.10 -13.63 18.51
N LYS A 27 9.90 -13.87 17.98
CA LYS A 27 8.73 -13.00 18.15
C LYS A 27 8.24 -13.03 19.61
N THR A 28 8.16 -11.85 20.22
CA THR A 28 7.63 -11.66 21.59
C THR A 28 6.29 -10.93 21.64
N SER A 29 5.88 -10.32 20.55
CA SER A 29 4.62 -9.59 20.43
C SER A 29 3.42 -10.54 20.42
N VAL A 30 2.25 -10.04 20.84
CA VAL A 30 0.97 -10.75 20.73
C VAL A 30 0.20 -10.20 19.53
N THR A 31 0.03 -11.00 18.48
CA THR A 31 -0.57 -10.56 17.19
C THR A 31 -1.54 -11.61 16.63
N PRO A 32 -2.60 -12.00 17.38
CA PRO A 32 -3.46 -13.13 17.03
C PRO A 32 -4.12 -13.00 15.65
N HIS A 33 -4.53 -11.79 15.24
CA HIS A 33 -5.15 -11.56 13.93
C HIS A 33 -4.15 -11.69 12.78
N ILE A 34 -2.93 -11.17 12.92
CA ILE A 34 -1.87 -11.36 11.92
C ILE A 34 -1.49 -12.83 11.82
N ASN A 35 -1.39 -13.55 12.95
CA ASN A 35 -1.12 -14.98 12.96
C ASN A 35 -2.20 -15.76 12.20
N SER A 36 -3.48 -15.40 12.39
CA SER A 36 -4.59 -16.01 11.66
C SER A 36 -4.50 -15.76 10.15
N LEU A 37 -4.13 -14.54 9.72
CA LEU A 37 -3.91 -14.25 8.29
C LEU A 37 -2.76 -15.08 7.69
N ILE A 38 -1.67 -15.26 8.45
CA ILE A 38 -0.53 -16.09 8.02
C ILE A 38 -0.94 -17.56 7.91
N GLN A 39 -1.71 -18.09 8.87
CA GLN A 39 -2.15 -19.49 8.89
C GLN A 39 -3.16 -19.83 7.80
N ASN A 40 -4.05 -18.87 7.45
CA ASN A 40 -5.12 -19.07 6.48
C ASN A 40 -4.80 -18.49 5.09
N GLY A 41 -3.55 -18.08 4.86
CA GLY A 41 -3.13 -17.38 3.66
C GLY A 41 -1.73 -17.76 3.20
N VAL A 42 -1.12 -16.86 2.45
CA VAL A 42 0.26 -17.00 1.96
C VAL A 42 1.12 -15.94 2.61
N TYR A 43 2.24 -16.36 3.20
CA TYR A 43 3.22 -15.48 3.81
C TYR A 43 4.52 -15.46 3.01
N PHE A 44 4.96 -14.26 2.61
CA PHE A 44 6.19 -14.05 1.86
C PHE A 44 7.31 -13.62 2.81
N ASN A 45 8.20 -14.57 3.14
CA ASN A 45 9.31 -14.37 4.07
C ASN A 45 10.48 -13.54 3.52
N GLN A 46 10.44 -13.16 2.23
CA GLN A 46 11.45 -12.35 1.54
C GLN A 46 10.80 -11.19 0.78
N THR A 47 10.04 -10.36 1.51
CA THR A 47 9.42 -9.14 0.96
C THR A 47 10.27 -7.94 1.35
N ILE A 48 10.90 -7.28 0.35
CA ILE A 48 11.83 -6.17 0.56
C ILE A 48 11.27 -4.92 -0.14
N TYR A 49 11.23 -3.80 0.59
CA TYR A 49 10.86 -2.51 0.00
C TYR A 49 11.98 -1.96 -0.88
N SER A 50 11.59 -1.26 -1.94
CA SER A 50 12.51 -0.62 -2.88
C SER A 50 13.22 0.63 -2.32
N ALA A 51 12.72 1.20 -1.22
CA ALA A 51 13.32 2.34 -0.54
C ALA A 51 13.08 2.29 0.99
N PRO A 52 13.99 2.82 1.82
CA PRO A 52 13.88 2.84 3.28
C PRO A 52 13.17 4.09 3.84
N ILE A 53 12.35 4.79 3.05
CA ILE A 53 11.65 6.02 3.44
C ILE A 53 10.20 5.95 2.94
N THR A 54 9.23 6.42 3.74
CA THR A 54 7.78 6.27 3.46
C THR A 54 7.36 6.79 2.07
N PRO A 55 7.63 8.03 1.63
CA PRO A 55 7.17 8.49 0.32
C PRO A 55 7.67 7.68 -0.89
N PRO A 56 8.98 7.39 -1.04
CA PRO A 56 9.45 6.55 -2.15
C PRO A 56 9.02 5.10 -2.05
N ALA A 57 8.91 4.53 -0.84
CA ALA A 57 8.42 3.18 -0.64
C ALA A 57 6.96 3.03 -1.08
N LEU A 58 6.09 3.95 -0.64
CA LEU A 58 4.68 3.94 -1.04
C LEU A 58 4.51 4.23 -2.53
N SER A 59 5.23 5.22 -3.07
CA SER A 59 5.12 5.53 -4.50
C SER A 59 5.52 4.33 -5.37
N SER A 60 6.58 3.61 -5.00
CA SER A 60 6.98 2.38 -5.68
C SER A 60 5.92 1.29 -5.54
N LEU A 61 5.36 1.12 -4.34
CA LEU A 61 4.30 0.14 -4.06
C LEU A 61 3.03 0.39 -4.89
N PHE A 62 2.63 1.65 -5.06
CA PHE A 62 1.43 2.01 -5.79
C PHE A 62 1.61 1.99 -7.32
N THR A 63 2.80 2.31 -7.82
CA THR A 63 3.10 2.36 -9.27
C THR A 63 3.66 1.05 -9.83
N GLY A 64 4.26 0.21 -8.99
CA GLY A 64 5.04 -0.95 -9.43
C GLY A 64 6.41 -0.59 -10.04
N LEU A 65 6.86 0.66 -9.87
CA LEU A 65 8.14 1.16 -10.40
C LEU A 65 9.20 1.29 -9.30
N TYR A 66 10.47 1.40 -9.70
CA TYR A 66 11.54 1.72 -8.76
C TYR A 66 11.45 3.20 -8.30
N PRO A 67 12.02 3.55 -7.13
CA PRO A 67 11.94 4.91 -6.60
C PRO A 67 12.42 5.99 -7.56
N SER A 68 13.42 5.70 -8.40
CA SER A 68 13.94 6.63 -9.42
C SER A 68 12.90 7.07 -10.46
N GLU A 69 11.85 6.27 -10.67
CA GLU A 69 10.76 6.53 -11.62
C GLU A 69 9.43 6.81 -10.92
N ALA A 70 9.24 6.26 -9.71
CA ALA A 70 8.01 6.33 -8.96
C ALA A 70 7.78 7.67 -8.26
N ILE A 71 8.82 8.50 -8.04
CA ILE A 71 8.71 9.78 -7.33
C ILE A 71 9.11 10.97 -8.19
N ILE A 72 8.56 12.13 -7.82
CA ILE A 72 9.05 13.44 -8.23
C ILE A 72 9.26 14.31 -6.98
N LEU A 73 10.14 15.31 -7.10
CA LEU A 73 10.27 16.35 -6.08
C LEU A 73 9.33 17.50 -6.46
N ASN A 74 8.34 17.77 -5.62
CA ASN A 74 7.38 18.85 -5.80
C ASN A 74 7.36 19.73 -4.54
N ASN A 75 7.68 21.02 -4.67
CA ASN A 75 7.75 21.96 -3.54
C ASN A 75 8.53 21.41 -2.33
N GLU A 76 9.73 20.88 -2.57
CA GLU A 76 10.62 20.29 -1.55
C GLU A 76 10.09 18.99 -0.90
N ILE A 77 8.96 18.45 -1.38
CA ILE A 77 8.34 17.22 -0.88
C ILE A 77 8.41 16.15 -1.96
N PHE A 78 8.82 14.93 -1.58
CA PHE A 78 8.73 13.78 -2.48
C PHE A 78 7.29 13.29 -2.60
N THR A 79 6.77 13.29 -3.81
CA THR A 79 5.41 12.88 -4.13
C THR A 79 5.41 11.80 -5.21
N ILE A 80 4.30 11.07 -5.33
CA ILE A 80 4.14 10.04 -6.36
C ILE A 80 4.18 10.66 -7.76
N ASN A 81 4.95 10.05 -8.67
CA ASN A 81 5.01 10.45 -10.07
C ASN A 81 3.70 10.07 -10.78
N GLN A 82 2.87 11.07 -11.06
CA GLN A 82 1.57 10.88 -11.72
C GLN A 82 1.66 10.69 -13.25
N ALA A 83 2.87 10.71 -13.83
CA ALA A 83 3.07 10.37 -15.24
C ALA A 83 2.75 8.88 -15.53
N HIS A 84 2.78 8.04 -14.49
CA HIS A 84 2.46 6.61 -14.57
C HIS A 84 1.18 6.30 -13.81
N LYS A 85 0.37 5.40 -14.37
CA LYS A 85 -0.83 4.92 -13.67
C LYS A 85 -0.44 4.09 -12.46
N ASN A 86 -1.11 4.32 -11.35
CA ASN A 86 -1.00 3.47 -10.17
C ASN A 86 -2.04 2.32 -10.20
N TYR A 87 -1.86 1.31 -9.36
CA TYR A 87 -2.77 0.15 -9.36
C TYR A 87 -4.22 0.53 -9.00
N VAL A 88 -4.45 1.60 -8.23
CA VAL A 88 -5.81 2.05 -7.87
C VAL A 88 -6.53 2.56 -9.12
N GLN A 89 -5.83 3.31 -9.98
CA GLN A 89 -6.36 3.74 -11.27
C GLN A 89 -6.66 2.55 -12.18
N HIS A 90 -5.77 1.56 -12.24
CA HIS A 90 -6.01 0.33 -13.00
C HIS A 90 -7.24 -0.46 -12.47
N LEU A 91 -7.43 -0.53 -11.15
CA LEU A 91 -8.60 -1.16 -10.55
C LEU A 91 -9.90 -0.42 -10.94
N LYS A 92 -9.90 0.92 -10.91
CA LYS A 92 -11.05 1.72 -11.38
C LYS A 92 -11.38 1.44 -12.84
N GLU A 93 -10.38 1.37 -13.71
CA GLU A 93 -10.54 1.11 -15.15
C GLU A 93 -11.19 -0.24 -15.45
N ILE A 94 -10.89 -1.26 -14.63
CA ILE A 94 -11.52 -2.58 -14.75
C ILE A 94 -12.81 -2.70 -13.93
N GLY A 95 -13.38 -1.59 -13.47
CA GLY A 95 -14.72 -1.51 -12.87
C GLY A 95 -14.79 -1.80 -11.37
N TYR A 96 -13.70 -1.61 -10.62
CA TYR A 96 -13.75 -1.59 -9.15
C TYR A 96 -14.11 -0.20 -8.63
N THR A 97 -14.92 -0.16 -7.58
CA THR A 97 -15.06 1.04 -6.74
C THR A 97 -13.97 1.02 -5.67
N THR A 98 -13.21 2.10 -5.55
CA THR A 98 -12.08 2.21 -4.62
C THR A 98 -12.40 3.19 -3.49
N HIS A 99 -12.08 2.83 -2.26
CA HIS A 99 -12.21 3.67 -1.08
C HIS A 99 -10.89 3.62 -0.30
N ALA A 100 -10.56 4.69 0.44
CA ALA A 100 -9.37 4.73 1.28
C ALA A 100 -9.64 5.36 2.64
N PHE A 101 -9.02 4.81 3.68
CA PHE A 101 -8.98 5.37 5.03
C PHE A 101 -7.52 5.64 5.35
N LEU A 102 -7.15 6.92 5.50
CA LEU A 102 -5.76 7.34 5.60
C LEU A 102 -5.55 8.32 6.76
N PRO A 103 -4.42 8.25 7.48
CA PRO A 103 -4.05 9.29 8.44
C PRO A 103 -3.94 10.66 7.74
N GLU A 104 -4.35 11.74 8.40
CA GLU A 104 -4.26 13.09 7.82
C GLU A 104 -2.82 13.47 7.38
N ALA A 105 -1.80 12.96 8.08
CA ALA A 105 -0.40 13.15 7.73
C ALA A 105 -0.03 12.65 6.32
N THR A 106 -0.73 11.66 5.76
CA THR A 106 -0.45 11.13 4.41
C THR A 106 -0.81 12.13 3.30
N TYR A 107 -1.67 13.10 3.59
CA TYR A 107 -1.99 14.20 2.68
C TYR A 107 -0.89 15.26 2.64
N LEU A 108 -0.10 15.41 3.71
CA LEU A 108 1.04 16.33 3.74
C LEU A 108 2.09 15.95 2.69
N PHE A 109 2.17 14.67 2.33
CA PHE A 109 3.08 14.15 1.30
C PHE A 109 2.42 13.96 -0.07
N GLU A 110 1.23 14.55 -0.28
CA GLU A 110 0.38 14.41 -1.47
C GLU A 110 0.02 12.97 -1.88
N GLN A 111 0.37 11.95 -1.08
CA GLN A 111 0.06 10.53 -1.34
C GLN A 111 -1.45 10.26 -1.25
N GLY A 112 -2.17 11.05 -0.45
CA GLY A 112 -3.64 11.00 -0.39
C GLY A 112 -4.35 11.29 -1.73
N ARG A 113 -3.64 11.85 -2.73
CA ARG A 113 -4.20 12.09 -4.07
C ARG A 113 -4.31 10.83 -4.94
N ILE A 114 -3.74 9.70 -4.53
CA ILE A 114 -3.78 8.43 -5.28
C ILE A 114 -5.22 7.97 -5.53
N PHE A 115 -6.08 8.06 -4.51
CA PHE A 115 -7.45 7.55 -4.57
C PHE A 115 -8.44 8.55 -5.18
N GLN A 116 -8.08 9.85 -5.19
CA GLN A 116 -8.81 11.02 -5.72
C GLN A 116 -10.17 11.28 -5.05
N GLU A 117 -10.99 10.24 -4.93
CA GLU A 117 -12.37 10.24 -4.45
C GLU A 117 -12.51 9.19 -3.33
N ASN A 118 -13.59 9.29 -2.54
CA ASN A 118 -13.94 8.32 -1.49
C ASN A 118 -12.80 8.08 -0.48
N VAL A 119 -12.13 9.16 -0.08
CA VAL A 119 -11.07 9.14 0.94
C VAL A 119 -11.58 9.69 2.25
N TYR A 120 -11.43 8.90 3.30
CA TYR A 120 -11.77 9.22 4.67
C TYR A 120 -10.48 9.43 5.46
N LYS A 121 -10.42 10.55 6.17
CA LYS A 121 -9.27 10.92 6.99
C LYS A 121 -9.53 10.65 8.45
N TYR A 122 -8.50 10.29 9.19
CA TYR A 122 -8.52 10.13 10.64
C TYR A 122 -7.23 10.66 11.28
#